data_AF-A0A0E3PK38-F1
#
_entry.id   AF-A0A0E3PK38-F1
#
_cell.length_a   1.000
_cell.length_b   1.000
_cell.length_c   1.000
_cell.angle_alpha   90.00
_cell.angle_beta   90.00
_cell.angle_gamma   90.00
#
_symmetry.space_group_name_H-M   'P 1'
#
loop_
_entity.id
_entity.type
_entity.pdbx_description
1 polymer ?
#
loop_
_entity_poly.entity_id
_entity_poly.type
_entity_poly.pdbx_seq_one_letter_code
_entity_poly.pdbx_strand_id
1 'polypeptide(L)'
;MLNNLEFDIVKKGFEWLSSRQIQSVKELASTVSAHALWGLPNPYTPLLIRKKEGNCWNSSIRDTARACSALSAEGIIFRAPEKWLLSMKTGSSWNEDVYDTAYSLGALADMEVSDREGCGWLYENYGPDWEQVGTTSLVITALKKQDNLTESRDFEAFVRERAEWILSKRKQDGGWEHISTSNLVIQALLLAGFKKELGASIDWLLGKARESGAWGNKQDDINATALTLSTLGMYEKA
;
A
#
# COMPACT_ATOMS: atom_id res chain seq x y z
N MET A 1 -8.70 -4.48 -17.67
CA MET A 1 -7.87 -4.93 -18.80
C MET A 1 -7.42 -3.71 -19.53
N LEU A 2 -6.15 -3.39 -19.31
CA LEU A 2 -5.47 -2.28 -19.94
C LEU A 2 -5.30 -2.56 -21.43
N ASN A 3 -5.28 -1.50 -22.25
CA ASN A 3 -4.98 -1.59 -23.67
C ASN A 3 -3.47 -1.43 -23.94
N ASN A 4 -3.05 -1.59 -25.20
CA ASN A 4 -1.63 -1.53 -25.57
C ASN A 4 -0.95 -0.20 -25.19
N LEU A 5 -1.63 0.93 -25.34
CA LEU A 5 -1.08 2.25 -25.00
C LEU A 5 -0.84 2.36 -23.49
N GLU A 6 -1.74 1.78 -22.69
CA GLU A 6 -1.64 1.79 -21.23
C GLU A 6 -0.52 0.87 -20.75
N PHE A 7 -0.31 -0.29 -21.39
CA PHE A 7 0.86 -1.12 -21.13
C PHE A 7 2.18 -0.43 -21.50
N ASP A 8 2.21 0.37 -22.57
CA ASP A 8 3.39 1.17 -22.91
C ASP A 8 3.71 2.23 -21.83
N ILE A 9 2.68 2.85 -21.24
CA ILE A 9 2.83 3.77 -20.11
C ILE A 9 3.43 3.04 -18.89
N VAL A 10 2.88 1.88 -18.54
CA VAL A 10 3.40 1.04 -17.44
C VAL A 10 4.86 0.66 -17.68
N LYS A 11 5.19 0.22 -18.91
CA LYS A 11 6.55 -0.16 -19.29
C LYS A 11 7.53 0.99 -19.11
N LYS A 12 7.19 2.20 -19.58
CA LYS A 12 8.01 3.40 -19.39
C LYS A 12 8.24 3.71 -17.91
N GLY A 13 7.23 3.50 -17.05
CA GLY A 13 7.38 3.67 -15.61
C GLY A 13 8.42 2.72 -14.99
N PHE A 14 8.43 1.44 -15.38
CA PHE A 14 9.44 0.48 -14.94
C PHE A 14 10.83 0.77 -15.51
N GLU A 15 10.94 1.18 -16.77
CA GLU A 15 12.19 1.62 -17.39
C GLU A 15 12.77 2.84 -16.64
N TRP A 16 11.91 3.79 -16.30
CA TRP A 16 12.30 4.95 -15.51
C TRP A 16 12.82 4.55 -14.13
N LEU A 17 12.08 3.70 -13.37
CA LEU A 17 12.54 3.18 -12.07
C LEU A 17 13.89 2.46 -12.16
N SER A 18 14.08 1.65 -13.21
CA SER A 18 15.32 0.91 -13.47
C SER A 18 16.53 1.82 -13.67
N SER A 19 16.31 3.06 -14.13
CA SER A 19 17.37 4.05 -14.31
C SER A 19 17.70 4.86 -13.05
N ARG A 20 16.98 4.67 -11.93
CA ARG A 20 17.18 5.43 -10.69
C ARG A 20 18.07 4.70 -9.70
N GLN A 21 18.82 5.47 -8.90
CA GLN A 21 19.48 4.95 -7.71
C GLN A 21 18.53 5.02 -6.51
N ILE A 22 17.86 3.91 -6.21
CA ILE A 22 16.88 3.82 -5.13
C ILE A 22 17.57 3.41 -3.82
N GLN A 23 17.49 4.27 -2.80
CA GLN A 23 18.26 4.10 -1.56
C GLN A 23 17.40 4.05 -0.29
N SER A 24 16.25 4.70 -0.24
CA SER A 24 15.43 4.64 0.97
C SER A 24 14.70 3.30 1.09
N VAL A 25 14.45 2.85 2.33
CA VAL A 25 13.68 1.62 2.58
C VAL A 25 12.27 1.75 2.02
N LYS A 26 11.64 2.92 2.19
CA LYS A 26 10.32 3.24 1.67
C LYS A 26 10.25 3.03 0.15
N GLU A 27 11.15 3.66 -0.61
CA GLU A 27 11.14 3.56 -2.07
C GLU A 27 11.49 2.15 -2.56
N LEU A 28 12.44 1.48 -1.90
CA LEU A 28 12.77 0.08 -2.20
C LEU A 28 11.57 -0.83 -1.97
N ALA A 29 10.90 -0.73 -0.82
CA ALA A 29 9.72 -1.54 -0.52
C ALA A 29 8.58 -1.31 -1.53
N SER A 30 8.31 -0.05 -1.90
CA SER A 30 7.31 0.26 -2.93
C SER A 30 7.71 -0.30 -4.30
N THR A 31 8.99 -0.21 -4.68
CA THR A 31 9.48 -0.74 -5.96
C THR A 31 9.43 -2.26 -6.00
N VAL A 32 9.81 -2.93 -4.91
CA VAL A 32 9.71 -4.39 -4.76
C VAL A 32 8.25 -4.82 -4.92
N SER A 33 7.32 -4.15 -4.24
CA SER A 33 5.88 -4.46 -4.34
C SER A 33 5.34 -4.30 -5.76
N ALA A 34 5.78 -3.24 -6.47
CA ALA A 34 5.37 -3.01 -7.86
C ALA A 34 5.84 -4.14 -8.78
N HIS A 35 7.10 -4.57 -8.68
CA HIS A 35 7.62 -5.70 -9.46
C HIS A 35 6.86 -7.00 -9.16
N ALA A 36 6.63 -7.30 -7.88
CA ALA A 36 5.87 -8.47 -7.44
C ALA A 36 4.46 -8.51 -8.05
N LEU A 37 3.75 -7.38 -8.02
CA LEU A 37 2.40 -7.26 -8.55
C LEU A 37 2.34 -7.45 -10.07
N TRP A 38 3.42 -7.23 -10.79
CA TRP A 38 3.49 -7.46 -12.24
C TRP A 38 4.17 -8.78 -12.62
N GLY A 39 4.64 -9.57 -11.64
CA GLY A 39 5.38 -10.81 -11.90
C GLY A 39 6.71 -10.59 -12.64
N LEU A 40 7.32 -9.42 -12.46
CA LEU A 40 8.57 -9.04 -13.12
C LEU A 40 9.79 -9.49 -12.29
N PRO A 41 10.96 -9.73 -12.93
CA PRO A 41 12.20 -9.93 -12.20
C PRO A 41 12.46 -8.78 -11.22
N ASN A 42 12.81 -9.09 -9.98
CA ASN A 42 12.93 -8.11 -8.91
C ASN A 42 14.38 -7.95 -8.41
N PRO A 43 15.19 -7.08 -9.05
CA PRO A 43 16.57 -6.84 -8.62
C PRO A 43 16.65 -6.04 -7.31
N TYR A 44 15.53 -5.51 -6.82
CA TYR A 44 15.46 -4.67 -5.62
C TYR A 44 15.24 -5.50 -4.34
N THR A 45 14.72 -6.72 -4.44
CA THR A 45 14.51 -7.62 -3.30
C THR A 45 15.80 -7.84 -2.48
N PRO A 46 16.97 -8.18 -3.09
CA PRO A 46 18.22 -8.31 -2.33
C PRO A 46 18.69 -7.00 -1.71
N LEU A 47 18.42 -5.85 -2.35
CA LEU A 47 18.81 -4.53 -1.83
C LEU A 47 18.00 -4.17 -0.58
N LEU A 48 16.70 -4.45 -0.59
CA LEU A 48 15.82 -4.27 0.56
C LEU A 48 16.27 -5.16 1.73
N ILE A 49 16.54 -6.44 1.47
CA ILE A 49 17.03 -7.39 2.49
C ILE A 49 18.34 -6.90 3.12
N ARG A 50 19.28 -6.40 2.32
CA ARG A 50 20.58 -5.90 2.80
C ARG A 50 20.49 -4.68 3.70
N LYS A 51 19.40 -3.91 3.63
CA LYS A 51 19.16 -2.75 4.52
C LYS A 51 18.57 -3.12 5.88
N LYS A 52 18.31 -4.41 6.13
CA LYS A 52 17.84 -4.88 7.43
C LYS A 52 18.95 -4.74 8.47
N GLU A 53 18.65 -4.07 9.58
CA GLU A 53 19.53 -3.87 10.72
C GLU A 53 19.00 -4.68 11.90
N GLY A 54 19.70 -5.76 12.26
CA GLY A 54 19.21 -6.72 13.25
C GLY A 54 17.89 -7.34 12.80
N ASN A 55 16.79 -7.04 13.49
CA ASN A 55 15.46 -7.58 13.23
C ASN A 55 14.50 -6.55 12.61
N CYS A 56 14.98 -5.38 12.18
CA CYS A 56 14.10 -4.31 11.69
C CYS A 56 14.76 -3.51 10.56
N TRP A 57 14.03 -2.54 10.01
CA TRP A 57 14.57 -1.54 9.10
C TRP A 57 14.51 -0.17 9.75
N ASN A 58 15.64 0.54 9.81
CA ASN A 58 15.78 1.89 10.36
C ASN A 58 15.26 2.05 11.82
N SER A 59 15.15 0.96 12.59
CA SER A 59 14.46 0.95 13.89
C SER A 59 13.05 1.58 13.85
N SER A 60 12.39 1.49 12.70
CA SER A 60 11.11 2.15 12.42
C SER A 60 10.02 1.13 12.17
N ILE A 61 8.90 1.27 12.90
CA ILE A 61 7.69 0.44 12.72
C ILE A 61 7.23 0.52 11.27
N ARG A 62 7.13 1.73 10.71
CA ARG A 62 6.62 1.94 9.34
C ARG A 62 7.53 1.35 8.28
N ASP A 63 8.85 1.54 8.41
CA ASP A 63 9.78 1.00 7.41
C ASP A 63 9.89 -0.51 7.51
N THR A 64 9.84 -1.06 8.72
CA THR A 64 9.79 -2.51 8.93
C THR A 64 8.51 -3.11 8.37
N ALA A 65 7.34 -2.52 8.65
CA ALA A 65 6.06 -2.97 8.11
C ALA A 65 6.04 -2.93 6.56
N ARG A 66 6.53 -1.85 5.95
CA ARG A 66 6.64 -1.74 4.48
C ARG A 66 7.58 -2.80 3.90
N ALA A 67 8.75 -2.99 4.51
CA ALA A 67 9.71 -3.98 4.04
C ALA A 67 9.14 -5.40 4.15
N CYS A 68 8.51 -5.75 5.27
CA CYS A 68 7.84 -7.03 5.46
C CYS A 68 6.75 -7.26 4.41
N SER A 69 5.84 -6.29 4.23
CA SER A 69 4.76 -6.40 3.24
C SER A 69 5.30 -6.62 1.81
N ALA A 70 6.35 -5.86 1.44
CA ALA A 70 6.96 -5.97 0.12
C ALA A 70 7.64 -7.32 -0.11
N LEU A 71 8.34 -7.85 0.92
CA LEU A 71 8.97 -9.17 0.85
C LEU A 71 7.94 -10.29 0.83
N SER A 72 6.85 -10.17 1.59
CA SER A 72 5.72 -11.10 1.53
C SER A 72 5.09 -11.17 0.15
N ALA A 73 4.98 -10.04 -0.56
CA ALA A 73 4.50 -10.03 -1.95
C ALA A 73 5.39 -10.83 -2.92
N GLU A 74 6.68 -10.99 -2.59
CA GLU A 74 7.64 -11.85 -3.29
C GLU A 74 7.63 -13.31 -2.77
N GLY A 75 6.74 -13.65 -1.83
CA GLY A 75 6.69 -14.95 -1.16
C GLY A 75 7.76 -15.15 -0.10
N ILE A 76 8.39 -14.08 0.41
CA ILE A 76 9.48 -14.14 1.39
C ILE A 76 8.97 -13.63 2.75
N ILE A 77 8.77 -14.54 3.69
CA ILE A 77 8.38 -14.21 5.07
C ILE A 77 9.57 -14.34 6.01
N PHE A 78 9.97 -13.24 6.66
CA PHE A 78 10.96 -13.27 7.73
C PHE A 78 10.31 -13.23 9.11
N ARG A 79 10.49 -14.31 9.88
CA ARG A 79 9.95 -14.42 11.25
C ARG A 79 10.64 -13.51 12.26
N ALA A 80 11.88 -13.09 12.03
CA ALA A 80 12.59 -12.21 12.97
C ALA A 80 12.01 -10.78 12.99
N PRO A 81 11.80 -10.10 11.84
CA PRO A 81 11.06 -8.84 11.79
C PRO A 81 9.60 -8.91 12.20
N GLU A 82 8.90 -10.01 11.92
CA GLU A 82 7.55 -10.25 12.45
C GLU A 82 7.54 -10.20 13.98
N LYS A 83 8.42 -10.96 14.63
CA LYS A 83 8.54 -10.96 16.10
C LYS A 83 8.94 -9.59 16.65
N TRP A 84 9.83 -8.88 15.96
CA TRP A 84 10.19 -7.52 16.34
C TRP A 84 8.98 -6.59 16.27
N LEU A 85 8.21 -6.63 15.19
CA LEU A 85 7.02 -5.81 15.01
C LEU A 85 5.98 -6.10 16.11
N LEU A 86 5.72 -7.37 16.41
CA LEU A 86 4.85 -7.78 17.53
C LEU A 86 5.36 -7.28 18.88
N SER A 87 6.69 -7.31 19.11
CA SER A 87 7.26 -6.82 20.37
C SER A 87 7.18 -5.31 20.55
N MET A 88 6.97 -4.55 19.47
CA MET A 88 6.74 -3.11 19.51
C MET A 88 5.28 -2.75 19.84
N LYS A 89 4.38 -3.73 19.88
CA LYS A 89 2.97 -3.52 20.23
C LYS A 89 2.85 -3.26 21.74
N THR A 90 2.18 -2.18 22.11
CA THR A 90 1.88 -1.82 23.50
C THR A 90 0.37 -1.90 23.73
N GLY A 91 -0.07 -2.88 24.53
CA GLY A 91 -1.50 -3.21 24.62
C GLY A 91 -2.03 -3.68 23.27
N SER A 92 -3.03 -2.99 22.73
CA SER A 92 -3.69 -3.35 21.47
C SER A 92 -3.23 -2.53 20.26
N SER A 93 -2.17 -1.70 20.37
CA SER A 93 -1.77 -0.79 19.29
C SER A 93 -0.26 -0.63 19.16
N TRP A 94 0.16 0.03 18.08
CA TRP A 94 1.53 0.50 17.90
C TRP A 94 1.57 2.01 18.13
N ASN A 95 2.34 2.44 19.13
CA ASN A 95 2.50 3.84 19.54
C ASN A 95 1.20 4.60 19.86
N GLU A 96 0.08 3.90 20.11
CA GLU A 96 -1.26 4.52 20.21
C GLU A 96 -1.61 5.38 18.99
N ASP A 97 -1.08 5.02 17.82
CA ASP A 97 -1.17 5.78 16.58
C ASP A 97 -1.87 4.96 15.49
N VAL A 98 -2.87 5.54 14.84
CA VAL A 98 -3.68 4.86 13.81
C VAL A 98 -2.84 4.54 12.57
N TYR A 99 -1.87 5.37 12.19
CA TYR A 99 -1.02 5.09 11.05
C TYR A 99 -0.09 3.90 11.33
N ASP A 100 0.63 3.92 12.44
CA ASP A 100 1.55 2.86 12.83
C ASP A 100 0.81 1.53 13.02
N THR A 101 -0.36 1.57 13.66
CA THR A 101 -1.20 0.39 13.85
C THR A 101 -1.71 -0.17 12.51
N ALA A 102 -2.19 0.68 11.59
CA ALA A 102 -2.65 0.23 10.28
C ALA A 102 -1.51 -0.38 9.44
N TYR A 103 -0.32 0.25 9.42
CA TYR A 103 0.85 -0.32 8.73
C TYR A 103 1.25 -1.68 9.33
N SER A 104 1.32 -1.77 10.67
CA SER A 104 1.67 -3.02 11.34
C SER A 104 0.69 -4.13 11.06
N LEU A 105 -0.62 -3.88 11.19
CA LEU A 105 -1.66 -4.88 10.93
C LEU A 105 -1.68 -5.36 9.48
N GLY A 106 -1.50 -4.44 8.52
CA GLY A 106 -1.39 -4.81 7.10
C GLY A 106 -0.18 -5.72 6.84
N ALA A 107 0.98 -5.38 7.40
CA ALA A 107 2.19 -6.18 7.26
C ALA A 107 2.10 -7.54 7.96
N LEU A 108 1.49 -7.59 9.14
CA LEU A 108 1.24 -8.84 9.85
C LEU A 108 0.32 -9.76 9.04
N ALA A 109 -0.74 -9.22 8.44
CA ALA A 109 -1.61 -10.00 7.57
C ALA A 109 -0.85 -10.55 6.34
N ASP A 110 -0.01 -9.72 5.71
CA ASP A 110 0.85 -10.16 4.60
C ASP A 110 1.87 -11.23 5.01
N MET A 111 2.24 -11.31 6.30
CA MET A 111 3.09 -12.37 6.88
C MET A 111 2.28 -13.54 7.47
N GLU A 112 0.99 -13.60 7.18
CA GLU A 112 0.06 -14.64 7.64
C GLU A 112 -0.15 -14.66 9.17
N VAL A 113 -0.07 -13.49 9.81
CA VAL A 113 -0.29 -13.29 11.24
C VAL A 113 -1.55 -12.46 11.48
N SER A 114 -2.57 -13.09 12.04
CA SER A 114 -3.80 -12.41 12.45
C SER A 114 -3.63 -11.69 13.78
N ASP A 115 -4.18 -10.48 13.91
CA ASP A 115 -4.21 -9.73 15.17
C ASP A 115 -5.57 -9.03 15.36
N ARG A 116 -6.53 -9.77 15.92
CA ARG A 116 -7.90 -9.29 16.13
C ARG A 116 -7.98 -8.16 17.15
N GLU A 117 -7.16 -8.19 18.20
CA GLU A 117 -7.13 -7.13 19.21
C GLU A 117 -6.66 -5.81 18.61
N GLY A 118 -5.64 -5.85 17.76
CA GLY A 118 -5.19 -4.67 17.03
C GLY A 118 -6.24 -4.12 16.07
N CYS A 119 -6.96 -5.01 15.37
CA CYS A 119 -8.07 -4.59 14.52
C CYS A 119 -9.21 -3.94 15.32
N GLY A 120 -9.56 -4.52 16.48
CA GLY A 120 -10.54 -3.95 17.41
C GLY A 120 -10.14 -2.56 17.89
N TRP A 121 -8.88 -2.39 18.31
CA TRP A 121 -8.36 -1.07 18.71
C TRP A 121 -8.44 -0.06 17.56
N LEU A 122 -8.05 -0.46 16.35
CA LEU A 122 -8.09 0.42 15.17
C LEU A 122 -9.52 0.86 14.84
N TYR A 123 -10.48 -0.06 14.94
CA TYR A 123 -11.90 0.21 14.74
C TYR A 123 -12.46 1.16 15.80
N GLU A 124 -12.14 0.94 17.08
CA GLU A 124 -12.65 1.74 18.21
C GLU A 124 -12.02 3.14 18.31
N ASN A 125 -10.77 3.30 17.87
CA ASN A 125 -10.01 4.55 18.00
C ASN A 125 -9.94 5.35 16.68
N TYR A 126 -10.51 4.84 15.59
CA TYR A 126 -10.71 5.65 14.40
C TYR A 126 -11.80 6.70 14.66
N GLY A 127 -11.43 7.98 14.55
CA GLY A 127 -12.31 9.11 14.83
C GLY A 127 -11.98 10.34 13.98
N PRO A 128 -12.63 11.49 14.25
CA PRO A 128 -12.49 12.71 13.44
C PRO A 128 -11.05 13.17 13.21
N ASP A 129 -10.17 13.00 14.21
CA ASP A 129 -8.76 13.39 14.12
C ASP A 129 -7.97 12.56 13.08
N TRP A 130 -8.46 11.35 12.80
CA TRP A 130 -7.89 10.41 11.84
C TRP A 130 -8.67 10.33 10.53
N GLU A 131 -9.79 11.06 10.41
CA GLU A 131 -10.67 11.04 9.25
C GLU A 131 -10.09 11.88 8.09
N GLN A 132 -9.02 11.35 7.50
CA GLN A 132 -8.38 11.86 6.31
C GLN A 132 -8.34 10.75 5.28
N VAL A 133 -8.61 11.10 4.00
CA VAL A 133 -8.67 10.15 2.88
C VAL A 133 -7.50 9.15 2.88
N GLY A 134 -6.27 9.63 3.10
CA GLY A 134 -5.08 8.78 3.16
C GLY A 134 -5.09 7.80 4.34
N THR A 135 -5.35 8.29 5.56
CA THR A 135 -5.45 7.46 6.77
C THR A 135 -6.56 6.43 6.66
N THR A 136 -7.76 6.86 6.24
CA THR A 136 -8.92 5.97 6.08
C THR A 136 -8.62 4.84 5.10
N SER A 137 -7.87 5.12 4.02
CA SER A 137 -7.44 4.10 3.06
C SER A 137 -6.48 3.07 3.68
N LEU A 138 -5.56 3.50 4.55
CA LEU A 138 -4.68 2.59 5.28
C LEU A 138 -5.46 1.71 6.25
N VAL A 139 -6.45 2.28 6.96
CA VAL A 139 -7.32 1.54 7.88
C VAL A 139 -8.13 0.47 7.12
N ILE A 140 -8.78 0.84 6.01
CA ILE A 140 -9.51 -0.11 5.15
C ILE A 140 -8.59 -1.24 4.69
N THR A 141 -7.38 -0.89 4.23
CA THR A 141 -6.40 -1.88 3.76
C THR A 141 -6.03 -2.86 4.87
N ALA A 142 -5.72 -2.36 6.07
CA ALA A 142 -5.34 -3.20 7.20
C ALA A 142 -6.46 -4.15 7.61
N LEU A 143 -7.68 -3.62 7.82
CA LEU A 143 -8.83 -4.41 8.24
C LEU A 143 -9.23 -5.44 7.18
N LYS A 144 -9.26 -5.09 5.88
CA LYS A 144 -9.59 -6.05 4.82
C LYS A 144 -8.56 -7.16 4.70
N LYS A 145 -7.26 -6.86 4.83
CA LYS A 145 -6.24 -7.91 4.81
C LYS A 145 -6.41 -8.89 5.99
N GLN A 146 -6.70 -8.37 7.18
CA GLN A 146 -6.93 -9.18 8.38
C GLN A 146 -8.23 -10.01 8.30
N ASP A 147 -9.32 -9.43 7.80
CA ASP A 147 -10.58 -10.15 7.52
C ASP A 147 -10.35 -11.27 6.50
N ASN A 148 -9.66 -10.97 5.39
CA ASN A 148 -9.39 -11.95 4.34
C ASN A 148 -8.51 -13.11 4.84
N LEU A 149 -7.51 -12.83 5.67
CA LEU A 149 -6.64 -13.85 6.26
C LEU A 149 -7.41 -14.81 7.17
N THR A 150 -8.42 -14.31 7.88
CA THR A 150 -9.20 -15.08 8.85
C THR A 150 -10.53 -15.60 8.31
N GLU A 151 -10.83 -15.30 7.04
CA GLU A 151 -12.14 -15.51 6.40
C GLU A 151 -13.31 -14.90 7.21
N SER A 152 -13.03 -13.88 8.01
CA SER A 152 -14.02 -13.19 8.83
C SER A 152 -14.62 -11.99 8.09
N ARG A 153 -15.66 -11.40 8.67
CA ARG A 153 -16.35 -10.20 8.16
C ARG A 153 -16.66 -9.22 9.27
N ASP A 154 -15.85 -9.24 10.33
CA ASP A 154 -16.10 -8.50 11.56
C ASP A 154 -16.14 -6.99 11.29
N PHE A 155 -15.36 -6.51 10.33
CA PHE A 155 -15.25 -5.08 10.01
C PHE A 155 -15.90 -4.69 8.67
N GLU A 156 -16.62 -5.60 8.03
CA GLU A 156 -17.15 -5.40 6.66
C GLU A 156 -18.07 -4.18 6.55
N ALA A 157 -18.97 -3.98 7.51
CA ALA A 157 -19.88 -2.83 7.52
C ALA A 157 -19.11 -1.50 7.61
N PHE A 158 -18.14 -1.43 8.52
CA PHE A 158 -17.27 -0.27 8.69
C PHE A 158 -16.44 0.00 7.44
N VAL A 159 -15.80 -1.03 6.89
CA VAL A 159 -15.00 -0.89 5.67
C VAL A 159 -15.86 -0.36 4.52
N ARG A 160 -17.04 -0.92 4.30
CA ARG A 160 -17.94 -0.47 3.23
C ARG A 160 -18.34 0.99 3.41
N GLU A 161 -18.75 1.38 4.61
CA GLU A 161 -19.12 2.76 4.91
C GLU A 161 -17.97 3.74 4.67
N ARG A 162 -16.75 3.38 5.12
CA ARG A 162 -15.56 4.21 4.92
C ARG A 162 -15.09 4.24 3.46
N ALA A 163 -15.27 3.15 2.72
CA ALA A 163 -15.01 3.07 1.28
C ALA A 163 -15.94 4.00 0.49
N GLU A 164 -17.23 4.00 0.80
CA GLU A 164 -18.21 4.93 0.21
C GLU A 164 -17.87 6.39 0.57
N TRP A 165 -17.46 6.65 1.81
CA TRP A 165 -17.02 7.98 2.22
C TRP A 165 -15.79 8.46 1.43
N ILE A 166 -14.71 7.67 1.31
CA ILE A 166 -13.53 8.10 0.52
C ILE A 166 -13.87 8.28 -0.96
N LEU A 167 -14.78 7.46 -1.51
CA LEU A 167 -15.25 7.59 -2.88
C LEU A 167 -16.00 8.91 -3.09
N SER A 168 -16.81 9.33 -2.11
CA SER A 168 -17.50 10.64 -2.13
C SER A 168 -16.55 11.84 -2.13
N LYS A 169 -15.28 11.66 -1.67
CA LYS A 169 -14.25 12.71 -1.66
C LYS A 169 -13.47 12.81 -2.97
N ARG A 170 -13.73 11.94 -3.94
CA ARG A 170 -13.07 11.97 -5.25
C ARG A 170 -13.36 13.30 -5.94
N LYS A 171 -12.33 13.93 -6.50
CA LYS A 171 -12.47 15.16 -7.29
C LYS A 171 -13.09 14.83 -8.66
N GLN A 172 -13.64 15.85 -9.31
CA GLN A 172 -14.28 15.71 -10.63
C GLN A 172 -13.36 15.13 -11.70
N ASP A 173 -12.04 15.34 -11.57
CA ASP A 173 -11.05 14.81 -12.51
C ASP A 173 -10.73 13.32 -12.30
N GLY A 174 -11.27 12.68 -11.25
CA GLY A 174 -11.09 11.26 -10.95
C GLY A 174 -10.03 10.96 -9.88
N GLY A 175 -9.24 11.96 -9.47
CA GLY A 175 -8.20 11.81 -8.45
C GLY A 175 -8.62 12.24 -7.05
N TRP A 176 -7.71 12.02 -6.11
CA TRP A 176 -7.66 12.69 -4.81
C TRP A 176 -6.47 13.65 -4.82
N GLU A 177 -6.45 14.60 -3.88
CA GLU A 177 -5.57 15.78 -3.91
C GLU A 177 -4.11 15.55 -4.35
N HIS A 178 -3.53 14.41 -3.97
CA HIS A 178 -2.18 14.02 -4.33
C HIS A 178 -2.16 12.65 -5.02
N ILE A 179 -1.18 12.42 -5.91
CA ILE A 179 -0.97 11.13 -6.57
C ILE A 179 -0.76 10.00 -5.55
N SER A 180 0.04 10.23 -4.52
CA SER A 180 0.26 9.24 -3.45
C SER A 180 -1.03 8.89 -2.71
N THR A 181 -1.84 9.90 -2.38
CA THR A 181 -3.14 9.69 -1.72
C THR A 181 -4.11 8.95 -2.62
N SER A 182 -4.16 9.32 -3.91
CA SER A 182 -5.00 8.64 -4.90
C SER A 182 -4.64 7.15 -5.02
N ASN A 183 -3.35 6.83 -5.05
CA ASN A 183 -2.90 5.44 -5.09
C ASN A 183 -3.35 4.65 -3.85
N LEU A 184 -3.18 5.19 -2.64
CA LEU A 184 -3.65 4.52 -1.42
C LEU A 184 -5.16 4.28 -1.46
N VAL A 185 -5.94 5.26 -1.91
CA VAL A 185 -7.40 5.13 -2.03
C VAL A 185 -7.79 4.04 -3.02
N ILE A 186 -7.22 4.07 -4.23
CA ILE A 186 -7.57 3.11 -5.27
C ILE A 186 -7.21 1.69 -4.82
N GLN A 187 -6.05 1.50 -4.19
CA GLN A 187 -5.65 0.20 -3.65
C GLN A 187 -6.60 -0.29 -2.56
N ALA A 188 -6.99 0.58 -1.62
CA ALA A 188 -7.96 0.25 -0.57
C ALA A 188 -9.34 -0.10 -1.14
N LEU A 189 -9.83 0.67 -2.12
CA LEU A 189 -11.11 0.43 -2.78
C LEU A 189 -11.10 -0.87 -3.61
N LEU A 190 -9.99 -1.22 -4.25
CA LEU A 190 -9.84 -2.51 -4.92
C LEU A 190 -9.93 -3.67 -3.93
N LEU A 191 -9.25 -3.58 -2.79
CA LEU A 191 -9.32 -4.60 -1.73
C LEU A 191 -10.72 -4.71 -1.12
N ALA A 192 -11.47 -3.60 -1.07
CA ALA A 192 -12.84 -3.56 -0.60
C ALA A 192 -13.89 -3.95 -1.68
N GLY A 193 -13.46 -4.32 -2.90
CA GLY A 193 -14.36 -4.79 -3.96
C GLY A 193 -15.02 -3.71 -4.83
N PHE A 194 -14.56 -2.46 -4.75
CA PHE A 194 -15.11 -1.31 -5.49
C PHE A 194 -14.43 -1.09 -6.86
N LYS A 195 -14.11 -2.18 -7.58
CA LYS A 195 -13.42 -2.09 -8.87
C LYS A 195 -14.22 -1.31 -9.93
N LYS A 196 -15.54 -1.48 -9.94
CA LYS A 196 -16.44 -0.91 -10.98
C LYS A 196 -16.50 0.61 -10.91
N GLU A 197 -16.23 1.18 -9.75
CA GLU A 197 -16.29 2.60 -9.46
C GLU A 197 -15.01 3.33 -9.86
N LEU A 198 -13.93 2.61 -10.18
CA LEU A 198 -12.57 3.16 -10.30
C LEU A 198 -12.12 3.52 -11.72
N GLY A 199 -12.93 3.28 -12.77
CA GLY A 199 -12.54 3.56 -14.16
C GLY A 199 -11.95 4.96 -14.37
N ALA A 200 -12.70 5.99 -13.98
CA ALA A 200 -12.24 7.39 -14.08
C ALA A 200 -10.96 7.68 -13.26
N SER A 201 -10.74 6.96 -12.16
CA SER A 201 -9.53 7.11 -11.33
C SER A 201 -8.30 6.46 -11.95
N ILE A 202 -8.49 5.35 -12.69
CA ILE A 202 -7.44 4.73 -13.48
C ILE A 202 -7.07 5.59 -14.69
N ASP A 203 -8.06 6.10 -15.41
CA ASP A 203 -7.83 7.05 -16.51
C ASP A 203 -7.08 8.30 -16.04
N TRP A 204 -7.46 8.82 -14.88
CA TRP A 204 -6.75 9.93 -14.24
C TRP A 204 -5.28 9.58 -13.94
N LEU A 205 -5.01 8.40 -13.34
CA LEU A 205 -3.63 7.98 -13.07
C LEU A 205 -2.81 7.86 -14.36
N LEU A 206 -3.34 7.20 -15.38
CA LEU A 206 -2.67 7.05 -16.68
C LEU A 206 -2.39 8.41 -17.32
N GLY A 207 -3.35 9.34 -17.27
CA GLY A 207 -3.19 10.71 -17.74
C GLY A 207 -2.22 11.59 -16.94
N LYS A 208 -1.81 11.15 -15.74
CA LYS A 208 -0.78 11.83 -14.91
C LYS A 208 0.64 11.33 -15.18
N ALA A 209 0.83 10.34 -16.04
CA ALA A 209 2.16 9.91 -16.46
C ALA A 209 2.89 11.08 -17.14
N ARG A 210 4.12 11.35 -16.70
CA ARG A 210 4.97 12.39 -17.28
C ARG A 210 5.68 11.87 -18.52
N GLU A 211 6.27 12.76 -19.31
CA GLU A 211 7.02 12.38 -20.52
C GLU A 211 8.13 11.36 -20.23
N SER A 212 8.73 11.43 -19.04
CA SER A 212 9.74 10.49 -18.54
C SER A 212 9.20 9.09 -18.24
N GLY A 213 7.88 8.90 -18.18
CA GLY A 213 7.20 7.68 -17.71
C GLY A 213 6.95 7.67 -16.20
N ALA A 214 7.41 8.67 -15.45
CA ALA A 214 7.25 8.72 -14.00
C ALA A 214 5.93 9.38 -13.58
N TRP A 215 5.58 9.19 -12.30
CA TRP A 215 4.51 9.92 -11.62
C TRP A 215 5.08 10.76 -10.48
N GLY A 216 4.40 11.86 -10.18
CA GLY A 216 4.67 12.69 -9.01
C GLY A 216 3.97 14.05 -9.07
N ASN A 217 3.67 14.63 -7.91
CA ASN A 217 2.82 15.83 -7.80
C ASN A 217 3.45 17.05 -8.50
N LYS A 218 4.72 17.34 -8.21
CA LYS A 218 5.44 18.51 -8.75
C LYS A 218 6.54 18.10 -9.75
N GLN A 219 7.23 17.03 -9.44
CA GLN A 219 8.32 16.45 -10.21
C GLN A 219 8.19 14.93 -10.23
N ASP A 220 9.02 14.26 -11.02
CA ASP A 220 9.15 12.80 -10.99
C ASP A 220 9.52 12.34 -9.57
N ASP A 221 8.83 11.32 -9.07
CA ASP A 221 9.00 10.81 -7.72
C ASP A 221 9.02 9.28 -7.72
N ILE A 222 10.05 8.69 -7.11
CA ILE A 222 10.27 7.23 -7.11
C ILE A 222 9.12 6.52 -6.42
N ASN A 223 8.73 7.00 -5.24
CA ASN A 223 7.69 6.38 -4.45
C ASN A 223 6.31 6.50 -5.12
N ALA A 224 5.96 7.66 -5.68
CA ALA A 224 4.71 7.86 -6.41
C ALA A 224 4.65 7.02 -7.68
N THR A 225 5.76 6.88 -8.40
CA THR A 225 5.88 6.01 -9.58
C THR A 225 5.65 4.56 -9.20
N ALA A 226 6.39 4.05 -8.20
CA ALA A 226 6.23 2.68 -7.73
C ALA A 226 4.82 2.39 -7.19
N LEU A 227 4.24 3.30 -6.40
CA LEU A 227 2.86 3.17 -5.93
C LEU A 227 1.86 3.14 -7.08
N THR A 228 2.05 3.96 -8.12
CA THR A 228 1.17 3.97 -9.30
C THR A 228 1.25 2.66 -10.07
N LEU A 229 2.45 2.14 -10.29
CA LEU A 229 2.63 0.84 -10.93
C LEU A 229 1.98 -0.29 -10.11
N SER A 230 2.12 -0.27 -8.78
CA SER A 230 1.41 -1.20 -7.90
C SER A 230 -0.12 -1.09 -8.05
N THR A 231 -0.67 0.13 -8.04
CA THR A 231 -2.11 0.37 -8.20
C THR A 231 -2.63 -0.16 -9.54
N LEU A 232 -1.94 0.12 -10.64
CA LEU A 232 -2.32 -0.37 -11.97
C LEU A 232 -2.23 -1.89 -12.05
N GLY A 233 -1.21 -2.50 -11.43
CA GLY A 233 -1.08 -3.95 -11.34
C GLY A 233 -2.19 -4.61 -10.52
N MET A 234 -2.58 -4.00 -9.40
CA MET A 234 -3.74 -4.45 -8.61
C MET A 234 -5.03 -4.33 -9.42
N TYR A 235 -5.23 -3.23 -10.14
CA TYR A 235 -6.42 -3.01 -10.95
C TYR A 235 -6.55 -4.06 -12.07
N GLU A 236 -5.44 -4.43 -12.71
CA GLU A 236 -5.44 -5.47 -13.73
C GLU A 236 -5.81 -6.86 -13.20
N LYS A 237 -5.36 -7.18 -11.98
CA LYS A 237 -5.58 -8.50 -11.36
C LYS A 237 -6.95 -8.67 -10.69
N ALA A 238 -7.53 -7.58 -10.18
CA ALA A 238 -8.83 -7.58 -9.49
C ALA A 238 -10.01 -7.86 -10.44
#